data_AF-A0A2T6IEL8-F1
#
_entry.id   AF-A0A2T6IEL8-F1
#
_cell.length_a   1.000
_cell.length_b   1.000
_cell.length_c   1.000
_cell.angle_alpha   90.00
_cell.angle_beta   90.00
_cell.angle_gamma   90.00
#
_symmetry.space_group_name_H-M   'P 1'
#
loop_
_entity.id
_entity.type
_entity.pdbx_description
1 polymer ?
#
loop_
_entity_poly.entity_id
_entity_poly.type
_entity_poly.pdbx_seq_one_letter_code
_entity_poly.pdbx_strand_id
1 'polypeptide(L)'
;VRNRSQADIREGKSVRECLEEEKTFFATHPTYRLLPPHLVGVHSLVDKLTKVLFRHIKNFLPEIKREISSKTRVVLDRLQELGEGVPMEPSERAQLLWTAITDYVEIFKNTIRGKYDKRLQMYFEHQKDITGGSQIRTIFNELLEEFNDRKVTEDISDYEIDVAIRLHEGDSLPGFPSPDTFEYLILPYLKRIQAPVIECLDRVSQTLELLSQKIANRVFGRFPALAEKVLELSQEILIRERDHTKVILQQIVDAETGYLFTNDAKYLSEHGSMISQESPDVAQGAFPQQGQGQVQLYGADGRPVQLGPDGKPVPPPTHAERAQQMLSSMQQSVTTIWSQNSREKKKTVYS
;
A
#
# COMPACT_ATOMS: atom_id res chain seq x y z
N VAL A 1 -70.96 -40.68 -5.94
CA VAL A 1 -70.66 -41.91 -5.16
C VAL A 1 -71.90 -42.27 -4.37
N ARG A 2 -72.24 -43.57 -4.30
CA ARG A 2 -73.28 -44.10 -3.41
C ARG A 2 -72.60 -44.94 -2.34
N ASN A 3 -72.81 -44.58 -1.07
CA ASN A 3 -72.27 -45.31 0.08
C ASN A 3 -73.30 -46.27 0.67
N ARG A 4 -72.82 -47.18 1.53
CA ARG A 4 -73.67 -48.03 2.37
C ARG A 4 -74.53 -47.17 3.30
N SER A 5 -75.81 -47.51 3.42
CA SER A 5 -76.71 -46.89 4.39
C SER A 5 -76.53 -47.48 5.79
N GLN A 6 -77.12 -46.86 6.81
CA GLN A 6 -77.06 -47.36 8.18
C GLN A 6 -77.67 -48.76 8.35
N ALA A 7 -78.63 -49.14 7.49
CA ALA A 7 -79.18 -50.50 7.47
C ALA A 7 -78.20 -51.50 6.84
N ASP A 8 -77.62 -51.18 5.68
CA ASP A 8 -76.62 -52.02 5.00
C ASP A 8 -75.39 -52.30 5.87
N ILE A 9 -75.01 -51.34 6.72
CA ILE A 9 -73.91 -51.49 7.68
C ILE A 9 -74.28 -52.49 8.79
N ARG A 10 -75.52 -52.44 9.31
CA ARG A 10 -76.00 -53.37 10.34
C ARG A 10 -76.15 -54.80 9.82
N GLU A 11 -76.46 -54.96 8.54
CA GLU A 11 -76.61 -56.26 7.87
C GLU A 11 -75.27 -56.83 7.35
N GLY A 12 -74.16 -56.12 7.53
CA GLY A 12 -72.83 -56.62 7.15
C GLY A 12 -72.59 -56.71 5.65
N LYS A 13 -73.28 -55.88 4.85
CA LYS A 13 -73.20 -55.90 3.38
C LYS A 13 -71.78 -55.73 2.87
N SER A 14 -71.40 -56.58 1.92
CA SER A 14 -70.05 -56.59 1.39
C SER A 14 -69.77 -55.37 0.49
N VAL A 15 -68.49 -55.00 0.38
CA VAL A 15 -68.06 -53.87 -0.47
C VAL A 15 -68.34 -54.16 -1.96
N ARG A 16 -68.24 -55.43 -2.39
CA ARG A 16 -68.53 -55.85 -3.77
C ARG A 16 -70.00 -55.64 -4.13
N GLU A 17 -70.91 -56.10 -3.28
CA GLU A 17 -72.36 -55.91 -3.49
C GLU A 17 -72.72 -54.42 -3.54
N CYS A 18 -72.09 -53.60 -2.69
CA CYS A 18 -72.30 -52.14 -2.70
C CYS A 18 -71.84 -51.47 -4.01
N LEU A 19 -70.74 -51.94 -4.62
CA LEU A 19 -70.25 -51.42 -5.90
C LEU A 19 -71.15 -51.81 -7.07
N GLU A 20 -71.73 -53.01 -7.06
CA GLU A 20 -72.70 -53.44 -8.07
C GLU A 20 -74.03 -52.68 -7.95
N GLU A 21 -74.50 -52.43 -6.74
CA GLU A 21 -75.66 -51.58 -6.48
C GLU A 21 -75.44 -50.12 -6.85
N GLU A 22 -74.22 -49.61 -6.66
CA GLU A 22 -73.84 -48.28 -7.13
C GLU A 22 -73.92 -48.21 -8.65
N LYS A 23 -73.37 -49.20 -9.35
CA LYS A 23 -73.37 -49.26 -10.82
C LYS A 23 -74.79 -49.37 -11.38
N THR A 24 -75.62 -50.23 -10.81
CA THR A 24 -77.03 -50.40 -11.22
C THR A 24 -77.86 -49.16 -10.92
N PHE A 25 -77.62 -48.49 -9.78
CA PHE A 25 -78.28 -47.23 -9.44
C PHE A 25 -77.98 -46.14 -10.47
N PHE A 26 -76.72 -45.91 -10.83
CA PHE A 26 -76.37 -44.90 -11.82
C PHE A 26 -76.82 -45.26 -13.24
N ALA A 27 -77.03 -46.54 -13.55
CA ALA A 27 -77.57 -46.98 -14.85
C ALA A 27 -79.10 -46.84 -14.96
N THR A 28 -79.83 -46.98 -13.85
CA THR A 28 -81.31 -47.01 -13.84
C THR A 28 -81.94 -45.67 -13.46
N HIS A 29 -81.21 -44.79 -12.76
CA HIS A 29 -81.78 -43.56 -12.24
C HIS A 29 -82.12 -42.54 -13.35
N PRO A 30 -83.36 -42.01 -13.42
CA PRO A 30 -83.86 -41.20 -14.54
C PRO A 30 -83.04 -39.93 -14.80
N THR A 31 -82.51 -39.30 -13.75
CA THR A 31 -81.69 -38.08 -13.85
C THR A 31 -80.20 -38.35 -14.08
N TYR A 32 -79.65 -39.42 -13.50
CA TYR A 32 -78.21 -39.66 -13.47
C TYR A 32 -77.72 -40.59 -14.59
N ARG A 33 -78.62 -41.32 -15.24
CA ARG A 33 -78.32 -42.14 -16.42
C ARG A 33 -77.76 -41.33 -17.60
N LEU A 34 -78.14 -40.06 -17.70
CA LEU A 34 -77.65 -39.15 -18.73
C LEU A 34 -76.20 -38.69 -18.48
N LEU A 35 -75.67 -38.90 -17.27
CA LEU A 35 -74.30 -38.51 -16.95
C LEU A 35 -73.30 -39.53 -17.53
N PRO A 36 -72.17 -39.05 -18.08
CA PRO A 36 -71.10 -39.93 -18.54
C PRO A 36 -70.62 -40.89 -17.44
N PRO A 37 -70.36 -42.18 -17.77
CA PRO A 37 -69.98 -43.19 -16.79
C PRO A 37 -68.66 -42.87 -16.06
N HIS A 38 -67.79 -42.04 -16.64
CA HIS A 38 -66.53 -41.60 -16.02
C HIS A 38 -66.69 -40.44 -15.00
N LEU A 39 -67.91 -39.91 -14.82
CA LEU A 39 -68.20 -38.86 -13.84
C LEU A 39 -68.90 -39.39 -12.57
N VAL A 40 -69.38 -40.63 -12.60
CA VAL A 40 -70.15 -41.26 -11.53
C VAL A 40 -69.43 -42.50 -10.98
N GLY A 41 -69.79 -42.89 -9.76
CA GLY A 41 -69.23 -44.08 -9.10
C GLY A 41 -67.94 -43.87 -8.30
N VAL A 42 -67.65 -44.83 -7.42
CA VAL A 42 -66.42 -44.91 -6.62
C VAL A 42 -65.19 -45.10 -7.50
N HIS A 43 -65.26 -45.97 -8.52
CA HIS A 43 -64.13 -46.22 -9.43
C HIS A 43 -63.64 -44.95 -10.13
N SER A 44 -64.56 -44.17 -10.71
CA SER A 44 -64.26 -42.88 -11.32
C SER A 44 -63.67 -41.87 -10.32
N LEU A 45 -64.10 -41.91 -9.06
CA LEU A 45 -63.56 -41.05 -8.00
C LEU A 45 -62.12 -41.46 -7.65
N VAL A 46 -61.86 -42.76 -7.46
CA VAL A 46 -60.51 -43.29 -7.18
C VAL A 46 -59.54 -42.94 -8.29
N ASP A 47 -59.94 -43.12 -9.55
CA ASP A 47 -59.11 -42.75 -10.70
C ASP A 47 -58.79 -41.26 -10.73
N LYS A 48 -59.77 -40.40 -10.42
CA LYS A 48 -59.58 -38.95 -10.37
C LYS A 48 -58.68 -38.54 -9.20
N LEU A 49 -58.91 -39.07 -8.00
CA LEU A 49 -58.07 -38.80 -6.84
C LEU A 49 -56.64 -39.28 -7.06
N THR A 50 -56.45 -40.45 -7.67
CA THR A 50 -55.13 -40.98 -8.02
C THR A 50 -54.44 -40.08 -9.04
N LYS A 51 -55.14 -39.61 -10.08
CA LYS A 51 -54.59 -38.65 -11.05
C LYS A 51 -54.25 -37.30 -10.42
N VAL A 52 -55.08 -36.80 -9.51
CA VAL A 52 -54.84 -35.55 -8.78
C VAL A 52 -53.62 -35.71 -7.88
N LEU A 53 -53.53 -36.78 -7.10
CA LEU A 53 -52.38 -37.08 -6.24
C LEU A 53 -51.10 -37.24 -7.05
N PHE A 54 -51.13 -38.02 -8.13
CA PHE A 54 -49.97 -38.22 -8.99
C PHE A 54 -49.49 -36.91 -9.62
N ARG A 55 -50.42 -36.06 -10.10
CA ARG A 55 -50.08 -34.73 -10.62
C ARG A 55 -49.50 -33.84 -9.53
N HIS A 56 -50.07 -33.88 -8.33
CA HIS A 56 -49.55 -33.14 -7.19
C HIS A 56 -48.12 -33.59 -6.86
N ILE A 57 -47.88 -34.88 -6.67
CA ILE A 57 -46.53 -35.43 -6.44
C ILE A 57 -45.58 -35.01 -7.57
N LYS A 58 -45.97 -35.18 -8.84
CA LYS A 58 -45.14 -34.83 -10.00
C LYS A 58 -44.76 -33.34 -10.04
N ASN A 59 -45.67 -32.46 -9.58
CA ASN A 59 -45.44 -31.02 -9.56
C ASN A 59 -44.52 -30.59 -8.40
N PHE A 60 -44.68 -31.20 -7.21
CA PHE A 60 -43.93 -30.83 -6.01
C PHE A 60 -42.59 -31.56 -5.85
N LEU A 61 -42.44 -32.76 -6.42
CA LEU A 61 -41.19 -33.55 -6.31
C LEU A 61 -39.95 -32.83 -6.84
N PRO A 62 -39.98 -32.09 -7.98
CA PRO A 62 -38.84 -31.31 -8.44
C PRO A 62 -38.43 -30.21 -7.46
N GLU A 63 -39.39 -29.56 -6.80
CA GLU A 63 -39.13 -28.52 -5.81
C GLU A 63 -38.50 -29.10 -4.54
N ILE A 64 -39.07 -30.18 -4.02
CA ILE A 64 -38.51 -30.92 -2.87
C ILE A 64 -37.08 -31.36 -3.18
N LYS A 65 -36.82 -31.88 -4.39
CA LYS A 65 -35.47 -32.26 -4.81
C LYS A 65 -34.51 -31.07 -4.79
N ARG A 66 -34.92 -29.90 -5.30
CA ARG A 66 -34.10 -28.68 -5.25
C ARG A 66 -33.83 -28.24 -3.81
N GLU A 67 -34.83 -28.28 -2.95
CA GLU A 67 -34.69 -27.89 -1.54
C GLU A 67 -33.70 -28.82 -0.82
N ILE A 68 -33.84 -30.14 -1.01
CA ILE A 68 -32.89 -31.12 -0.45
C ILE A 68 -31.48 -30.85 -0.97
N SER A 69 -31.29 -30.68 -2.29
CA SER A 69 -29.97 -30.38 -2.85
C SER A 69 -29.38 -29.08 -2.30
N SER A 70 -30.20 -28.05 -2.09
CA SER A 70 -29.77 -26.78 -1.48
C SER A 70 -29.35 -26.98 -0.02
N LYS A 71 -30.17 -27.65 0.79
CA LYS A 71 -29.84 -27.96 2.19
C LYS A 71 -28.60 -28.83 2.32
N THR A 72 -28.46 -29.85 1.47
CA THR A 72 -27.27 -30.69 1.42
C THR A 72 -26.02 -29.86 1.14
N ARG A 73 -26.07 -28.93 0.18
CA ARG A 73 -24.94 -28.04 -0.10
C ARG A 73 -24.55 -27.21 1.12
N VAL A 74 -25.52 -26.56 1.77
CA VAL A 74 -25.26 -25.76 2.98
C VAL A 74 -24.64 -26.60 4.10
N VAL A 75 -25.13 -27.82 4.30
CA VAL A 75 -24.59 -28.74 5.31
C VAL A 75 -23.16 -29.20 4.95
N LEU A 76 -22.89 -29.47 3.67
CA LEU A 76 -21.56 -29.85 3.19
C LEU A 76 -20.57 -28.69 3.34
N ASP A 77 -20.96 -27.46 3.00
CA ASP A 77 -20.12 -26.27 3.16
C ASP A 77 -19.77 -26.09 4.67
N ARG A 78 -20.75 -26.21 5.57
CA ARG A 78 -20.53 -26.15 7.02
C ARG A 78 -19.68 -27.30 7.55
N LEU A 79 -19.81 -28.50 6.98
CA LEU A 79 -18.98 -29.65 7.34
C LEU A 79 -17.51 -29.43 6.92
N GLN A 80 -17.30 -28.82 5.75
CA GLN A 80 -15.96 -28.47 5.27
C GLN A 80 -15.30 -27.42 6.17
N GLU A 81 -16.05 -26.42 6.67
CA GLU A 81 -15.56 -25.45 7.67
C GLU A 81 -15.15 -26.11 8.99
N LEU A 82 -15.91 -27.10 9.45
CA LEU A 82 -15.59 -27.86 10.68
C LEU A 82 -14.39 -28.80 10.50
N GLY A 83 -14.06 -29.16 9.25
CA GLY A 83 -12.95 -30.03 8.86
C GLY A 83 -13.07 -31.47 9.37
N GLU A 84 -12.09 -32.30 9.01
CA GLU A 84 -12.04 -33.71 9.41
C GLU A 84 -11.65 -33.91 10.87
N GLY A 85 -12.18 -34.93 11.53
CA GLY A 85 -11.90 -35.20 12.95
C GLY A 85 -10.40 -35.25 13.27
N VAL A 86 -10.04 -34.92 14.51
CA VAL A 86 -8.64 -35.01 14.95
C VAL A 86 -8.16 -36.46 14.79
N PRO A 87 -7.06 -36.70 14.08
CA PRO A 87 -6.51 -38.04 13.94
C PRO A 87 -6.26 -38.69 15.31
N MET A 88 -6.52 -40.00 15.43
CA MET A 88 -6.28 -40.71 16.70
C MET A 88 -4.80 -41.02 16.91
N GLU A 89 -4.05 -41.23 15.82
CA GLU A 89 -2.63 -41.54 15.87
C GLU A 89 -1.78 -40.31 16.24
N PRO A 90 -0.82 -40.45 17.17
CA PRO A 90 0.05 -39.35 17.58
C PRO A 90 0.86 -38.72 16.43
N SER A 91 1.28 -39.53 15.45
CA SER A 91 2.06 -39.07 14.28
C SER A 91 1.23 -38.15 13.38
N GLU A 92 -0.01 -38.54 13.09
CA GLU A 92 -0.95 -37.78 12.27
C GLU A 92 -1.36 -36.47 12.96
N ARG A 93 -1.52 -36.49 14.29
CA ARG A 93 -1.74 -35.27 15.09
C ARG A 93 -0.57 -34.29 15.00
N ALA A 94 0.66 -34.79 15.07
CA ALA A 94 1.85 -33.96 14.93
C ALA A 94 1.95 -33.37 13.51
N GLN A 95 1.61 -34.15 12.48
CA GLN A 95 1.58 -33.66 11.11
C GLN A 95 0.51 -32.58 10.91
N LEU A 96 -0.70 -32.76 11.45
CA LEU A 96 -1.77 -31.76 11.42
C LEU A 96 -1.31 -30.45 12.08
N LEU A 97 -0.69 -30.54 13.26
CA LEU A 97 -0.14 -29.38 13.96
C LEU A 97 0.93 -28.67 13.11
N TRP A 98 1.86 -29.43 12.52
CA TRP A 98 2.90 -28.89 11.67
C TRP A 98 2.32 -28.16 10.45
N THR A 99 1.34 -28.74 9.78
CA THR A 99 0.65 -28.12 8.65
C THR A 99 -0.05 -26.83 9.07
N ALA A 100 -0.77 -26.82 10.20
CA ALA A 100 -1.45 -25.64 10.69
C ALA A 100 -0.47 -24.50 11.05
N ILE A 101 0.65 -24.82 11.70
CA ILE A 101 1.71 -23.84 12.00
C ILE A 101 2.36 -23.32 10.72
N THR A 102 2.66 -24.21 9.77
CA THR A 102 3.24 -23.82 8.48
C THR A 102 2.32 -22.87 7.73
N ASP A 103 1.03 -23.20 7.67
CA ASP A 103 0.01 -22.35 7.06
C ASP A 103 -0.06 -20.99 7.76
N TYR A 104 -0.06 -20.93 9.10
CA TYR A 104 -0.01 -19.67 9.85
C TYR A 104 1.20 -18.81 9.44
N VAL A 105 2.41 -19.39 9.42
CA VAL A 105 3.65 -18.68 9.08
C VAL A 105 3.66 -18.20 7.62
N GLU A 106 3.22 -19.04 6.67
CA GLU A 106 3.15 -18.69 5.26
C GLU A 106 2.15 -17.57 4.99
N ILE A 107 0.97 -17.66 5.59
CA ILE A 107 -0.09 -16.65 5.46
C ILE A 107 0.39 -15.31 6.05
N PHE A 108 1.02 -15.33 7.23
CA PHE A 108 1.57 -14.13 7.87
C PHE A 108 2.64 -13.48 6.98
N LYS A 109 3.60 -14.27 6.50
CA LYS A 109 4.66 -13.80 5.59
C LYS A 109 4.13 -13.26 4.27
N ASN A 110 3.17 -13.95 3.65
CA ASN A 110 2.59 -13.53 2.37
C ASN A 110 1.80 -12.23 2.51
N THR A 111 1.08 -12.06 3.63
CA THR A 111 0.33 -10.83 3.92
C THR A 111 1.24 -9.62 4.07
N ILE A 112 2.34 -9.75 4.81
CA ILE A 112 3.31 -8.65 4.98
C ILE A 112 3.98 -8.31 3.65
N ARG A 113 4.30 -9.32 2.82
CA ARG A 113 4.89 -9.12 1.50
C ARG A 113 3.92 -8.58 0.45
N GLY A 114 2.62 -8.48 0.76
CA GLY A 114 1.59 -8.09 -0.20
C GLY A 114 1.41 -9.09 -1.35
N LYS A 115 1.81 -10.36 -1.16
CA LYS A 115 1.61 -11.40 -2.17
C LYS A 115 0.17 -11.88 -2.12
N TYR A 116 -0.44 -12.01 -3.30
CA TYR A 116 -1.74 -12.64 -3.44
C TYR A 116 -1.64 -14.13 -3.11
N ASP A 117 -2.45 -14.59 -2.18
CA ASP A 117 -2.62 -16.01 -1.85
C ASP A 117 -4.11 -16.34 -1.92
N LYS A 118 -4.46 -17.39 -2.66
CA LYS A 118 -5.86 -17.86 -2.73
C LYS A 118 -6.35 -18.32 -1.35
N ARG A 119 -5.44 -18.82 -0.50
CA ARG A 119 -5.74 -19.18 0.89
C ARG A 119 -6.07 -17.94 1.71
N LEU A 120 -5.35 -16.82 1.51
CA LEU A 120 -5.66 -15.52 2.14
C LEU A 120 -7.09 -15.06 1.81
N GLN A 121 -7.56 -15.30 0.58
CA GLN A 121 -8.89 -14.87 0.14
C GLN A 121 -10.02 -15.55 0.93
N MET A 122 -9.87 -16.83 1.30
CA MET A 122 -10.82 -17.56 2.16
C MET A 122 -10.86 -16.99 3.59
N TYR A 123 -9.77 -16.38 4.05
CA TYR A 123 -9.68 -15.85 5.42
C TYR A 123 -10.14 -14.39 5.56
N PHE A 124 -10.04 -13.61 4.48
CA PHE A 124 -10.34 -12.17 4.44
C PHE A 124 -11.53 -11.80 3.52
N GLU A 125 -12.34 -12.78 3.11
CA GLU A 125 -13.41 -12.70 2.09
C GLU A 125 -14.44 -11.56 2.27
N HIS A 126 -14.50 -10.94 3.46
CA HIS A 126 -15.46 -9.88 3.81
C HIS A 126 -14.84 -8.56 4.28
N GLN A 127 -13.50 -8.44 4.37
CA GLN A 127 -12.85 -7.19 4.75
C GLN A 127 -12.14 -6.58 3.54
N LYS A 128 -12.72 -5.50 3.00
CA LYS A 128 -12.05 -4.57 2.08
C LYS A 128 -10.94 -3.75 2.76
N ASP A 129 -10.66 -4.03 4.04
CA ASP A 129 -9.65 -3.33 4.79
C ASP A 129 -8.27 -3.62 4.21
N ILE A 130 -7.47 -2.56 4.12
CA ILE A 130 -6.12 -2.53 3.56
C ILE A 130 -5.30 -3.72 4.08
N THR A 131 -4.68 -4.47 3.17
CA THR A 131 -3.85 -5.64 3.52
C THR A 131 -2.69 -5.20 4.42
N GLY A 132 -2.33 -6.00 5.43
CA GLY A 132 -1.35 -5.60 6.46
C GLY A 132 -0.03 -5.04 5.89
N GLY A 133 0.48 -5.59 4.78
CA GLY A 133 1.66 -5.05 4.10
C GLY A 133 1.48 -3.64 3.50
N SER A 134 0.32 -3.32 2.95
CA SER A 134 0.03 -1.97 2.44
C SER A 134 -0.10 -0.96 3.57
N GLN A 135 -0.69 -1.36 4.71
CA GLN A 135 -0.79 -0.49 5.89
C GLN A 135 0.59 -0.17 6.45
N ILE A 136 1.47 -1.16 6.57
CA ILE A 136 2.88 -0.97 6.99
C ILE A 136 3.60 -0.01 6.03
N ARG A 137 3.40 -0.17 4.71
CA ARG A 137 4.00 0.72 3.71
C ARG A 137 3.52 2.17 3.86
N THR A 138 2.23 2.37 4.14
CA THR A 138 1.69 3.71 4.42
C THR A 138 2.35 4.33 5.65
N ILE A 139 2.49 3.57 6.75
CA ILE A 139 3.17 4.05 7.97
C ILE A 139 4.60 4.50 7.66
N PHE A 140 5.34 3.74 6.84
CA PHE A 140 6.69 4.12 6.44
C PHE A 140 6.74 5.34 5.51
N ASN A 141 5.74 5.54 4.65
CA ASN A 141 5.70 6.70 3.77
C ASN A 141 5.33 7.99 4.52
N GLU A 142 4.52 7.89 5.57
CA GLU A 142 4.14 9.00 6.46
C GLU A 142 5.28 9.39 7.43
N LEU A 143 6.32 8.55 7.55
CA LEU A 143 7.43 8.79 8.48
C LEU A 143 8.18 10.08 8.11
N LEU A 144 8.23 11.01 9.06
CA LEU A 144 8.88 12.33 8.94
C LEU A 144 8.33 13.21 7.82
N GLU A 145 7.13 12.94 7.31
CA GLU A 145 6.49 13.75 6.27
C GLU A 145 6.36 15.22 6.70
N GLU A 146 6.09 15.48 7.99
CA GLU A 146 6.02 16.83 8.56
C GLU A 146 7.34 17.64 8.50
N PHE A 147 8.48 16.98 8.33
CA PHE A 147 9.80 17.61 8.25
C PHE A 147 10.27 17.85 6.81
N ASN A 148 9.61 17.26 5.81
CA ASN A 148 10.06 17.31 4.41
C ASN A 148 9.75 18.67 3.76
N ASP A 149 8.57 19.22 4.05
CA ASP A 149 8.05 20.43 3.37
C ASP A 149 8.24 21.72 4.18
N ARG A 150 8.65 21.61 5.45
CA ARG A 150 8.81 22.76 6.36
C ARG A 150 10.29 23.08 6.57
N LYS A 151 10.69 24.33 6.35
CA LYS A 151 12.06 24.75 6.67
C LYS A 151 12.24 24.88 8.18
N VAL A 152 13.37 24.37 8.69
CA VAL A 152 13.75 24.49 10.11
C VAL A 152 13.78 25.95 10.58
N THR A 153 14.16 26.86 9.69
CA THR A 153 14.26 28.30 9.97
C THR A 153 12.91 29.02 10.04
N GLU A 154 11.79 28.41 9.65
CA GLU A 154 10.48 29.06 9.72
C GLU A 154 10.02 29.30 11.16
N ASP A 155 10.48 28.47 12.08
CA ASP A 155 10.11 28.51 13.49
C ASP A 155 11.10 29.33 14.34
N ILE A 156 12.17 29.85 13.74
CA ILE A 156 13.21 30.62 14.42
C ILE A 156 13.12 32.07 13.96
N SER A 157 12.86 32.98 14.90
CA SER A 157 12.84 34.42 14.61
C SER A 157 14.25 35.02 14.59
N ASP A 158 14.44 36.09 13.82
CA ASP A 158 15.71 36.85 13.81
C ASP A 158 16.11 37.33 15.21
N TYR A 159 15.14 37.63 16.07
CA TYR A 159 15.37 37.98 17.46
C TYR A 159 15.98 36.82 18.25
N GLU A 160 15.48 35.59 18.07
CA GLU A 160 16.02 34.41 18.74
C GLU A 160 17.43 34.06 18.24
N ILE A 161 17.70 34.27 16.95
CA ILE A 161 19.05 34.11 16.38
C ILE A 161 20.01 35.12 17.01
N ASP A 162 19.63 36.40 17.09
CA ASP A 162 20.43 37.46 17.68
C ASP A 162 20.67 37.24 19.20
N VAL A 163 19.67 36.74 19.91
CA VAL A 163 19.82 36.30 21.30
C VAL A 163 20.79 35.11 21.41
N ALA A 164 20.66 34.10 20.56
CA ALA A 164 21.54 32.93 20.56
C ALA A 164 23.00 33.32 20.25
N ILE A 165 23.23 34.20 19.28
CA ILE A 165 24.56 34.74 18.96
C ILE A 165 25.16 35.41 20.19
N ARG A 166 24.44 36.32 20.85
CA ARG A 166 24.95 36.99 22.06
C ARG A 166 25.21 36.03 23.23
N LEU A 167 24.38 34.99 23.36
CA LEU A 167 24.49 34.02 24.45
C LEU A 167 25.67 33.06 24.26
N HIS A 168 26.00 32.74 23.01
CA HIS A 168 26.99 31.73 22.64
C HIS A 168 28.18 32.28 21.84
N GLU A 169 28.37 33.60 21.78
CA GLU A 169 29.47 34.25 21.04
C GLU A 169 30.84 33.73 21.50
N GLY A 170 31.01 33.51 22.80
CA GLY A 170 32.26 33.01 23.38
C GLY A 170 33.45 33.93 23.05
N ASP A 171 34.60 33.34 22.76
CA ASP A 171 35.81 34.05 22.32
C ASP A 171 35.84 34.31 20.79
N SER A 172 34.70 34.17 20.10
CA SER A 172 34.61 34.33 18.65
C SER A 172 34.81 35.79 18.24
N LEU A 173 35.32 36.00 17.03
CA LEU A 173 35.50 37.35 16.48
C LEU A 173 34.14 37.99 16.20
N PRO A 174 33.96 39.29 16.50
CA PRO A 174 32.73 40.00 16.16
C PRO A 174 32.39 39.87 14.68
N GLY A 175 31.15 39.51 14.38
CA GLY A 175 30.67 39.26 13.00
C GLY A 175 30.85 37.82 12.51
N PHE A 176 31.46 36.94 13.30
CA PHE A 176 31.54 35.50 13.01
C PHE A 176 30.81 34.71 14.09
N PRO A 177 29.61 34.16 13.79
CA PRO A 177 28.89 33.31 14.74
C PRO A 177 29.72 32.09 15.14
N SER A 178 29.68 31.72 16.43
CA SER A 178 30.33 30.51 16.92
C SER A 178 29.61 29.24 16.42
N PRO A 179 30.32 28.12 16.27
CA PRO A 179 29.69 26.81 16.04
C PRO A 179 28.65 26.45 17.12
N ASP A 180 28.92 26.84 18.37
CA ASP A 180 28.03 26.62 19.52
C ASP A 180 26.67 27.33 19.33
N THR A 181 26.67 28.49 18.69
CA THR A 181 25.42 29.21 18.35
C THR A 181 24.57 28.39 17.39
N PHE A 182 25.19 27.78 16.38
CA PHE A 182 24.49 26.92 15.42
C PHE A 182 23.96 25.65 16.10
N GLU A 183 24.78 24.99 16.91
CA GLU A 183 24.37 23.82 17.71
C GLU A 183 23.17 24.13 18.61
N TYR A 184 23.22 25.25 19.34
CA TYR A 184 22.14 25.68 20.22
C TYR A 184 20.80 25.84 19.48
N LEU A 185 20.83 26.39 18.26
CA LEU A 185 19.65 26.62 17.43
C LEU A 185 19.09 25.32 16.83
N ILE A 186 19.96 24.39 16.39
CA ILE A 186 19.53 23.20 15.63
C ILE A 186 19.18 22.00 16.52
N LEU A 187 19.84 21.83 17.66
CA LEU A 187 19.66 20.67 18.56
C LEU A 187 18.20 20.46 19.03
N PRO A 188 17.42 21.52 19.39
CA PRO A 188 16.02 21.35 19.75
C PRO A 188 15.18 20.73 18.62
N TYR A 189 15.46 21.08 17.35
CA TYR A 189 14.75 20.51 16.21
C TYR A 189 15.14 19.06 15.95
N LEU A 190 16.44 18.74 16.04
CA LEU A 190 16.92 17.38 15.87
C LEU A 190 16.33 16.43 16.92
N LYS A 191 16.17 16.89 18.16
CA LYS A 191 15.51 16.10 19.22
C LYS A 191 14.05 15.77 18.91
N ARG A 192 13.35 16.60 18.13
CA ARG A 192 11.95 16.35 17.74
C ARG A 192 11.80 15.15 16.79
N ILE A 193 12.86 14.76 16.07
CA ILE A 193 12.87 13.62 15.14
C ILE A 193 12.74 12.27 15.87
N GLN A 194 13.18 12.19 17.13
CA GLN A 194 13.16 10.94 17.89
C GLN A 194 11.74 10.40 18.10
N ALA A 195 10.80 11.26 18.48
CA ALA A 195 9.42 10.86 18.77
C ALA A 195 8.70 10.17 17.59
N PRO A 196 8.65 10.74 16.37
CA PRO A 196 7.98 10.11 15.22
C PRO A 196 8.66 8.81 14.77
N VAL A 197 9.97 8.65 14.98
CA VAL A 197 10.67 7.37 14.69
C VAL A 197 10.18 6.25 15.62
N ILE A 198 10.05 6.54 16.92
CA ILE A 198 9.53 5.58 17.89
C ILE A 198 8.04 5.30 17.66
N GLU A 199 7.25 6.34 17.37
CA GLU A 199 5.84 6.18 17.04
C GLU A 199 5.63 5.30 15.81
N CYS A 200 6.47 5.46 14.77
CA CYS A 200 6.44 4.60 13.59
C CYS A 200 6.68 3.13 13.95
N LEU A 201 7.68 2.83 14.81
CA LEU A 201 7.92 1.48 15.31
C LEU A 201 6.67 0.93 16.03
N ASP A 202 6.06 1.70 16.93
CA ASP A 202 4.89 1.27 17.69
C ASP A 202 3.68 1.00 16.79
N ARG A 203 3.43 1.86 15.79
CA ARG A 203 2.36 1.67 14.78
C ARG A 203 2.57 0.42 13.94
N VAL A 204 3.82 0.12 13.54
CA VAL A 204 4.15 -1.10 12.79
C VAL A 204 3.95 -2.34 13.68
N SER A 205 4.45 -2.33 14.91
CA SER A 205 4.27 -3.42 15.86
C SER A 205 2.79 -3.73 16.12
N GLN A 206 1.97 -2.71 16.37
CA GLN A 206 0.52 -2.89 16.54
C GLN A 206 -0.15 -3.51 15.30
N THR A 207 0.27 -3.09 14.11
CA THR A 207 -0.24 -3.64 12.86
C THR A 207 0.11 -5.13 12.71
N LEU A 208 1.33 -5.52 13.07
CA LEU A 208 1.79 -6.91 13.06
C LEU A 208 1.05 -7.78 14.09
N GLU A 209 0.80 -7.26 15.29
CA GLU A 209 0.04 -7.94 16.34
C GLU A 209 -1.42 -8.20 15.92
N LEU A 210 -2.10 -7.19 15.40
CA LEU A 210 -3.47 -7.33 14.89
C LEU A 210 -3.55 -8.33 13.75
N LEU A 211 -2.54 -8.32 12.86
CA LEU A 211 -2.45 -9.28 11.76
C LEU A 211 -2.26 -10.71 12.29
N SER A 212 -1.37 -10.91 13.27
CA SER A 212 -1.14 -12.19 13.92
C SER A 212 -2.42 -12.74 14.55
N GLN A 213 -3.16 -11.92 15.30
CA GLN A 213 -4.45 -12.27 15.89
C GLN A 213 -5.48 -12.70 14.85
N LYS A 214 -5.64 -11.92 13.77
CA LYS A 214 -6.58 -12.23 12.69
C LYS A 214 -6.27 -13.56 12.02
N ILE A 215 -5.00 -13.82 11.72
CA ILE A 215 -4.58 -15.06 11.06
C ILE A 215 -4.74 -16.25 12.01
N ALA A 216 -4.31 -16.14 13.27
CA ALA A 216 -4.41 -17.23 14.24
C ALA A 216 -5.85 -17.65 14.50
N ASN A 217 -6.77 -16.71 14.70
CA ASN A 217 -8.19 -16.99 14.92
C ASN A 217 -8.84 -17.73 13.74
N ARG A 218 -8.30 -17.56 12.54
CA ARG A 218 -8.79 -18.22 11.33
C ARG A 218 -8.15 -19.59 11.12
N VAL A 219 -6.81 -19.68 11.18
CA VAL A 219 -6.07 -20.93 10.96
C VAL A 219 -6.35 -21.93 12.08
N PHE A 220 -6.40 -21.48 13.33
CA PHE A 220 -6.61 -22.31 14.51
C PHE A 220 -8.04 -22.22 15.04
N GLY A 221 -9.01 -21.74 14.25
CA GLY A 221 -10.41 -21.60 14.70
C GLY A 221 -11.03 -22.92 15.18
N ARG A 222 -10.54 -24.06 14.67
CA ARG A 222 -10.93 -25.42 15.08
C ARG A 222 -10.33 -25.85 16.42
N PHE A 223 -9.25 -25.20 16.86
CA PHE A 223 -8.46 -25.53 18.04
C PHE A 223 -8.16 -24.28 18.88
N PRO A 224 -9.14 -23.74 19.64
CA PRO A 224 -8.99 -22.47 20.36
C PRO A 224 -7.82 -22.46 21.36
N ALA A 225 -7.63 -23.54 22.13
CA ALA A 225 -6.51 -23.66 23.07
C ALA A 225 -5.13 -23.64 22.38
N LEU A 226 -5.06 -24.15 21.14
CA LEU A 226 -3.84 -24.06 20.34
C LEU A 226 -3.65 -22.64 19.80
N ALA A 227 -4.74 -21.97 19.38
CA ALA A 227 -4.72 -20.59 18.94
C ALA A 227 -4.16 -19.67 20.03
N GLU A 228 -4.63 -19.82 21.28
CA GLU A 228 -4.13 -19.08 22.44
C GLU A 228 -2.62 -19.26 22.64
N LYS A 229 -2.13 -20.51 22.58
CA LYS A 229 -0.69 -20.78 22.74
C LYS A 229 0.16 -20.24 21.61
N VAL A 230 -0.32 -20.31 20.37
CA VAL A 230 0.39 -19.72 19.21
C VAL A 230 0.40 -18.19 19.31
N LEU A 231 -0.68 -17.58 19.80
CA LEU A 231 -0.77 -16.14 19.99
C LEU A 231 0.15 -15.64 21.10
N GLU A 232 0.21 -16.34 22.23
CA GLU A 232 1.14 -16.06 23.32
C GLU A 232 2.58 -16.05 22.82
N LEU A 233 3.02 -17.12 22.14
CA LEU A 233 4.36 -17.22 21.58
C LEU A 233 4.63 -16.14 20.51
N SER A 234 3.64 -15.84 19.67
CA SER A 234 3.78 -14.80 18.65
C SER A 234 3.94 -13.41 19.28
N GLN A 235 3.18 -13.12 20.33
CA GLN A 235 3.27 -11.86 21.07
C GLN A 235 4.63 -11.71 21.76
N GLU A 236 5.12 -12.76 22.43
CA GLU A 236 6.45 -12.75 23.05
C GLU A 236 7.56 -12.42 22.04
N ILE A 237 7.50 -13.05 20.86
CA ILE A 237 8.47 -12.79 19.78
C ILE A 237 8.34 -11.35 19.28
N LEU A 238 7.12 -10.88 18.98
CA LEU A 238 6.91 -9.52 18.45
C LEU A 238 7.36 -8.44 19.44
N ILE A 239 7.08 -8.60 20.73
CA ILE A 239 7.53 -7.69 21.79
C ILE A 239 9.05 -7.68 21.88
N ARG A 240 9.68 -8.85 21.91
CA ARG A 240 11.15 -8.97 21.99
C ARG A 240 11.82 -8.28 20.80
N GLU A 241 11.35 -8.54 19.58
CA GLU A 241 11.94 -7.94 18.38
C GLU A 241 11.65 -6.44 18.28
N ARG A 242 10.49 -5.97 18.74
CA ARG A 242 10.19 -4.53 18.86
C ARG A 242 11.20 -3.86 19.80
N ASP A 243 11.40 -4.41 21.00
CA ASP A 243 12.27 -3.79 22.00
C ASP A 243 13.74 -3.78 21.53
N HIS A 244 14.19 -4.84 20.85
CA HIS A 244 15.50 -4.86 20.21
C HIS A 244 15.62 -3.82 19.09
N THR A 245 14.60 -3.69 18.24
CA THR A 245 14.57 -2.68 17.17
C THR A 245 14.58 -1.26 17.75
N LYS A 246 13.87 -1.02 18.85
CA LYS A 246 13.84 0.27 19.55
C LYS A 246 15.23 0.72 19.97
N VAL A 247 16.04 -0.20 20.52
CA VAL A 247 17.43 0.10 20.91
C VAL A 247 18.26 0.51 19.69
N ILE A 248 18.15 -0.23 18.58
CA ILE A 248 18.88 0.08 17.34
C ILE A 248 18.46 1.45 16.79
N LEU A 249 17.15 1.72 16.72
CA LEU A 249 16.63 3.00 16.25
C LEU A 249 17.11 4.16 17.12
N GLN A 250 17.10 3.98 18.45
CA GLN A 250 17.63 4.98 19.37
C GLN A 250 19.10 5.28 19.09
N GLN A 251 19.92 4.25 18.88
CA GLN A 251 21.34 4.41 18.56
C GLN A 251 21.55 5.14 17.22
N ILE A 252 20.73 4.85 16.21
CA ILE A 252 20.80 5.56 14.92
C ILE A 252 20.42 7.03 15.11
N VAL A 253 19.32 7.32 15.81
CA VAL A 253 18.91 8.70 16.09
C VAL A 253 19.98 9.43 16.89
N ASP A 254 20.56 8.80 17.92
CA ASP A 254 21.62 9.40 18.73
C ASP A 254 22.89 9.65 17.91
N ALA A 255 23.23 8.77 16.97
CA ALA A 255 24.38 8.96 16.08
C ALA A 255 24.19 10.13 15.11
N GLU A 256 22.99 10.26 14.52
CA GLU A 256 22.67 11.32 13.55
C GLU A 256 22.42 12.69 14.22
N THR A 257 21.93 12.70 15.47
CA THR A 257 21.62 13.94 16.21
C THR A 257 22.71 14.38 17.17
N GLY A 258 23.64 13.49 17.53
CA GLY A 258 24.69 13.74 18.51
C GLY A 258 25.93 14.44 17.95
N TYR A 259 26.15 14.42 16.63
CA TYR A 259 27.29 15.09 16.00
C TYR A 259 26.90 15.69 14.65
N LEU A 260 27.17 16.98 14.47
CA LEU A 260 26.91 17.70 13.22
C LEU A 260 28.11 17.59 12.28
N PHE A 261 27.97 16.82 11.21
CA PHE A 261 29.02 16.67 10.21
C PHE A 261 28.84 17.66 9.05
N THR A 262 29.66 18.71 9.02
CA THR A 262 29.61 19.77 7.99
C THR A 262 30.52 19.53 6.78
N ASN A 263 31.26 18.42 6.76
CA ASN A 263 32.17 18.08 5.65
C ASN A 263 31.51 17.19 4.59
N ASP A 264 30.18 17.08 4.61
CA ASP A 264 29.43 16.37 3.59
C ASP A 264 29.58 17.06 2.22
N ALA A 265 29.82 16.27 1.17
CA ALA A 265 30.10 16.80 -0.17
C ALA A 265 28.91 17.58 -0.74
N LYS A 266 27.68 17.16 -0.45
CA LYS A 266 26.47 17.87 -0.87
C LYS A 266 26.34 19.18 -0.10
N TYR A 267 26.48 19.14 1.23
CA TYR A 267 26.44 20.34 2.08
C TYR A 267 27.47 21.38 1.64
N LEU A 268 28.72 20.97 1.41
CA LEU A 268 29.78 21.87 0.95
C LEU A 268 29.52 22.42 -0.46
N SER A 269 28.88 21.65 -1.34
CA SER A 269 28.54 22.13 -2.69
C SER A 269 27.39 23.16 -2.70
N GLU A 270 26.42 23.01 -1.79
CA GLU A 270 25.22 23.86 -1.73
C GLU A 270 25.43 25.09 -0.83
N HIS A 271 26.27 24.97 0.21
CA HIS A 271 26.42 25.98 1.27
C HIS A 271 27.88 26.31 1.62
N GLY A 272 28.87 25.71 0.95
CA GLY A 272 30.30 25.95 1.22
C GLY A 272 30.89 27.19 0.55
N SER A 273 30.14 27.89 -0.31
CA SER A 273 30.52 29.20 -0.83
C SER A 273 30.05 30.30 0.12
N MET A 274 30.98 31.16 0.56
CA MET A 274 30.60 32.40 1.24
C MET A 274 29.73 33.22 0.28
N ILE A 275 28.50 33.53 0.70
CA ILE A 275 27.66 34.50 -0.01
C ILE A 275 28.37 35.84 0.09
N SER A 276 28.95 36.32 -1.00
CA SER A 276 29.39 37.71 -1.11
C SER A 276 28.16 38.58 -0.85
N GLN A 277 28.14 39.33 0.24
CA GLN A 277 27.12 40.35 0.47
C GLN A 277 27.09 41.28 -0.75
N GLU A 278 26.05 41.18 -1.57
CA GLU A 278 25.70 42.28 -2.46
C GLU A 278 25.36 43.46 -1.54
N SER A 279 26.15 44.53 -1.67
CA SER A 279 25.98 45.74 -0.91
C SER A 279 24.59 46.32 -1.20
N PRO A 280 23.78 46.71 -0.19
CA PRO A 280 22.50 47.34 -0.47
C PRO A 280 22.74 48.65 -1.23
N ASP A 281 21.95 48.88 -2.28
CA ASP A 281 21.95 50.09 -3.11
C ASP A 281 21.91 51.37 -2.24
N VAL A 282 23.08 51.96 -2.00
CA VAL A 282 23.16 53.31 -1.45
C VAL A 282 23.00 54.28 -2.62
N ALA A 283 21.77 54.77 -2.80
CA ALA A 283 21.51 55.97 -3.56
C ALA A 283 22.28 57.14 -2.93
N GLN A 284 23.40 57.54 -3.54
CA GLN A 284 24.10 58.77 -3.19
C GLN A 284 24.50 59.54 -4.46
N GLY A 285 23.98 60.77 -4.52
CA GLY A 285 24.32 61.75 -5.53
C GLY A 285 25.77 62.21 -5.44
N ALA A 286 26.33 62.39 -6.63
CA ALA A 286 27.28 63.40 -7.10
C ALA A 286 28.48 63.89 -6.23
N PHE A 287 29.67 63.74 -6.85
CA PHE A 287 30.97 64.49 -6.76
C PHE A 287 32.12 63.84 -5.94
N PRO A 288 33.41 64.01 -6.34
CA PRO A 288 34.14 63.04 -7.15
C PRO A 288 35.39 62.42 -6.46
N GLN A 289 35.87 61.31 -7.04
CA GLN A 289 36.87 60.39 -6.51
C GLN A 289 38.32 60.78 -6.87
N GLN A 290 39.23 60.82 -5.89
CA GLN A 290 40.68 60.70 -6.10
C GLN A 290 41.05 59.21 -6.13
N GLY A 291 41.78 58.80 -7.17
CA GLY A 291 42.01 57.39 -7.52
C GLY A 291 43.29 56.75 -6.99
N GLN A 292 43.35 55.42 -7.13
CA GLN A 292 44.58 54.63 -7.23
C GLN A 292 44.36 53.53 -8.28
N GLY A 293 44.99 53.69 -9.44
CA GLY A 293 45.02 52.72 -10.52
C GLY A 293 46.34 51.94 -10.54
N GLN A 294 46.27 50.66 -10.92
CA GLN A 294 47.43 49.88 -11.37
C GLN A 294 48.08 50.57 -12.57
N VAL A 295 49.40 50.71 -12.54
CA VAL A 295 50.19 51.43 -13.55
C VAL A 295 50.44 50.51 -14.75
N GLN A 296 49.82 50.81 -15.89
CA GLN A 296 50.10 50.19 -17.18
C GLN A 296 51.18 51.01 -17.90
N LEU A 297 52.35 50.43 -18.19
CA LEU A 297 53.46 51.11 -18.87
C LEU A 297 53.31 51.02 -20.40
N TYR A 298 53.32 52.17 -21.06
CA TYR A 298 53.27 52.33 -22.52
C TYR A 298 54.66 52.69 -23.05
N GLY A 299 55.03 52.13 -24.22
CA GLY A 299 56.23 52.55 -24.95
C GLY A 299 56.06 53.92 -25.60
N ALA A 300 57.16 54.54 -26.05
CA ALA A 300 57.18 55.87 -26.66
C ALA A 300 56.40 55.99 -28.00
N ASP A 301 55.93 54.87 -28.54
CA ASP A 301 55.08 54.74 -29.73
C ASP A 301 53.59 54.48 -29.40
N GLY A 302 53.20 54.57 -28.12
CA GLY A 302 51.81 54.53 -27.69
C GLY A 302 51.17 53.14 -27.69
N ARG A 303 51.97 52.06 -27.77
CA ARG A 303 51.47 50.67 -27.64
C ARG A 303 51.79 50.09 -26.26
N PRO A 304 50.91 49.24 -25.70
CA PRO A 304 51.16 48.58 -24.42
C PRO A 304 52.30 47.58 -24.56
N VAL A 305 53.29 47.63 -23.66
CA VAL A 305 54.45 46.73 -23.67
C VAL A 305 54.07 45.41 -23.00
N GLN A 306 54.21 44.29 -23.70
CA GLN A 306 53.94 42.97 -23.14
C GLN A 306 55.22 42.34 -22.58
N LEU A 307 55.19 42.03 -21.28
CA LEU A 307 56.30 41.44 -20.54
C LEU A 307 56.15 39.91 -20.54
N GLY A 308 57.25 39.20 -20.79
CA GLY A 308 57.30 37.75 -20.62
C GLY A 308 57.35 37.33 -19.14
N PRO A 309 57.25 36.02 -18.83
CA PRO A 309 57.25 35.51 -17.46
C PRO A 309 58.48 35.92 -16.62
N ASP A 310 59.59 36.27 -17.27
CA ASP A 310 60.83 36.71 -16.62
C ASP A 310 60.97 38.25 -16.52
N GLY A 311 59.91 39.00 -16.80
CA GLY A 311 59.87 40.46 -16.60
C GLY A 311 60.67 41.30 -17.61
N LYS A 312 61.01 40.75 -18.80
CA LYS A 312 61.63 41.51 -19.90
C LYS A 312 60.65 41.73 -21.07
N PRO A 313 60.75 42.85 -21.81
CA PRO A 313 59.87 43.16 -22.94
C PRO A 313 60.07 42.17 -24.10
N VAL A 314 58.97 41.60 -24.62
CA VAL A 314 59.00 40.69 -25.77
C VAL A 314 58.98 41.51 -27.07
N PRO A 315 59.86 41.25 -28.06
CA PRO A 315 59.82 41.96 -29.34
C PRO A 315 58.55 41.60 -30.13
N PRO A 316 58.00 42.53 -30.93
CA PRO A 316 56.75 42.29 -31.67
C PRO A 316 56.92 41.20 -32.75
N PRO A 317 55.86 40.40 -33.03
CA PRO A 317 55.93 39.30 -33.97
C PRO A 317 56.15 39.79 -35.41
N THR A 318 56.86 39.00 -36.19
CA THR A 318 57.20 39.32 -37.59
C THR A 318 55.97 39.20 -38.51
N HIS A 319 56.03 39.90 -39.65
CA HIS A 319 54.91 40.00 -40.60
C HIS A 319 54.43 38.62 -41.13
N ALA A 320 55.32 37.61 -41.14
CA ALA A 320 55.01 36.23 -41.48
C ALA A 320 54.13 35.53 -40.43
N GLU A 321 54.34 35.81 -39.13
CA GLU A 321 53.58 35.20 -38.03
C GLU A 321 52.16 35.78 -37.93
N ARG A 322 51.99 37.08 -38.23
CA ARG A 322 50.66 37.72 -38.33
C ARG A 322 49.81 37.17 -39.48
N ALA A 323 50.44 36.87 -40.62
CA ALA A 323 49.74 36.27 -41.76
C ALA A 323 49.22 34.87 -41.44
N GLN A 324 49.98 34.07 -40.67
CA GLN A 324 49.57 32.74 -40.24
C GLN A 324 48.41 32.76 -39.22
N GLN A 325 48.41 33.72 -38.28
CA GLN A 325 47.31 33.89 -37.33
C GLN A 325 46.01 34.37 -38.00
N MET A 326 46.10 35.20 -39.05
CA MET A 326 44.91 35.57 -39.83
C MET A 326 44.36 34.39 -40.64
N LEU A 327 45.24 33.58 -41.26
CA LEU A 327 44.83 32.39 -42.02
C LEU A 327 44.15 31.33 -41.13
N SER A 328 44.62 31.12 -39.90
CA SER A 328 44.00 30.17 -38.97
C SER A 328 42.62 30.63 -38.49
N SER A 329 42.45 31.94 -38.24
CA SER A 329 41.16 32.53 -37.86
C SER A 329 40.12 32.43 -39.00
N MET A 330 40.55 32.61 -40.25
CA MET A 330 39.68 32.43 -41.42
C MET A 330 39.28 30.95 -41.59
N GLN A 331 40.18 29.99 -41.39
CA GLN A 331 39.83 28.56 -41.48
C GLN A 331 38.78 28.11 -40.45
N GLN A 332 38.83 28.64 -39.22
CA GLN A 332 37.85 28.33 -38.17
C GLN A 332 36.46 28.92 -38.46
N SER A 333 36.40 30.12 -39.05
CA SER A 333 35.14 30.75 -39.43
C SER A 333 34.43 30.01 -40.58
N VAL A 334 35.19 29.49 -41.57
CA VAL A 334 34.63 28.71 -42.69
C VAL A 334 34.12 27.33 -42.24
N THR A 335 34.78 26.67 -41.27
CA THR A 335 34.32 25.37 -40.73
C THR A 335 33.04 25.50 -39.90
N THR A 336 32.86 26.63 -39.21
CA THR A 336 31.65 26.89 -38.41
C THR A 336 30.40 27.07 -39.30
N ILE A 337 30.56 27.78 -40.43
CA ILE A 337 29.48 28.04 -41.41
C ILE A 337 29.03 26.74 -42.11
N TRP A 338 29.95 25.80 -42.37
CA TRP A 338 29.61 24.51 -42.99
C TRP A 338 28.92 23.53 -42.02
N SER A 339 29.19 23.62 -40.71
CA SER A 339 28.57 22.73 -39.71
C SER A 339 27.11 23.07 -39.39
N GLN A 340 26.74 24.37 -39.42
CA GLN A 340 25.38 24.81 -39.12
C GLN A 340 24.38 24.42 -40.23
N ASN A 341 24.82 24.42 -41.50
CA ASN A 341 23.95 24.14 -42.64
C ASN A 341 23.58 22.63 -42.81
N SER A 342 24.25 21.72 -42.10
CA SER A 342 23.95 20.28 -42.13
C SER A 342 22.92 19.83 -41.07
N ARG A 343 22.61 20.66 -40.06
CA ARG A 343 21.70 20.28 -38.96
C ARG A 343 20.21 20.56 -39.22
N GLU A 344 19.86 21.37 -40.20
CA GLU A 344 18.45 21.75 -40.46
C GLU A 344 17.63 20.76 -41.33
N LYS A 345 18.22 19.67 -41.85
CA LYS A 345 17.52 18.73 -42.76
C LYS A 345 17.06 17.38 -42.15
N LYS A 346 16.87 17.27 -40.84
CA LYS A 346 16.27 16.05 -40.24
C LYS A 346 15.18 16.37 -39.22
N LYS A 347 14.00 16.77 -39.72
CA LYS A 347 12.70 16.57 -39.08
C LYS A 347 11.97 15.41 -39.80
N THR A 348 11.69 14.34 -39.06
CA THR A 348 10.75 13.23 -39.35
C THR A 348 10.26 12.79 -37.97
N VAL A 349 9.05 13.11 -37.48
CA VAL A 349 7.67 12.68 -37.85
C VAL A 349 7.44 11.16 -37.67
N TYR A 350 6.45 10.84 -36.80
CA TYR A 350 5.80 9.55 -36.46
C TYR A 350 6.60 8.57 -35.57
N SER A 351 6.03 7.89 -34.56
CA SER A 351 4.66 7.75 -34.03
C SER A 351 4.74 7.50 -32.52
#